data_AF-A0A430EGK3-F1
#
_entry.id   AF-A0A430EGK3-F1
#
_cell.length_a   1.000
_cell.length_b   1.000
_cell.length_c   1.000
_cell.angle_alpha   90.00
_cell.angle_beta   90.00
_cell.angle_gamma   90.00
#
_symmetry.space_group_name_H-M   'P 1'
#
loop_
_entity.id
_entity.type
_entity.pdbx_description
1 polymer ?
#
loop_
_entity_poly.entity_id
_entity_poly.type
_entity_poly.pdbx_seq_one_letter_code
_entity_poly.pdbx_strand_id
1 'polypeptide(L)'
;MTEAHPADQADILRRAAENQARLTAELKPAYNFIVCGAGSSGSVVARRLAENAAVQVLLVEAGGSDEAESVLNPALWPTNLGTERDWGFTAEPNPHLNGRALPMSMGKGLGGGSSINVMVWARGHRSDWEHFAAESGDARWNYQNVLDIYRRIENWRGAPDPSHRGTDGPVWVQPAADPSPIAHALLDAASELGIPTFDSPNGRMMESEGGAAITDMLVRDGRRQSLFRAYVQPYLDRPNLTVITGATVERIAFEGNRAVGVDLLHGGARTRIGARQEVVLSMGAMQTPKVLMHSGIGDEAELRRVGIPVRQHLPGVGANLQDHVSFGCTWEYAEPIAPRNSGSEATLYWKSRRELTAPDLLFCQVEFPVPSERTAARGVPEHGWTMFAGLAQPQSRGRLRLRSDDPAAALQIDANMLSDPADMTAALACIELCRELGNARAFRPLVRGEVMPGDLRGEALKDYVRDSAVTYWHQTCTAKMGRDSMSVVDGSLRVYGVEGLRIADGSVLPRVTTGNTQAPCAIIGEQAAASLRAAHQL
;
A
#
# COMPACT_ATOMS: atom_id res chain seq x y z
N MET A 1 12.18 2.92 -25.66
CA MET A 1 13.44 3.64 -25.34
C MET A 1 14.57 2.62 -25.30
N THR A 2 15.57 2.77 -26.17
CA THR A 2 16.83 2.00 -26.13
C THR A 2 17.47 2.13 -24.75
N GLU A 3 17.95 1.02 -24.18
CA GLU A 3 18.66 1.00 -22.90
C GLU A 3 19.81 2.02 -22.95
N ALA A 4 19.82 2.95 -22.00
CA ALA A 4 20.90 3.91 -21.87
C ALA A 4 22.17 3.14 -21.49
N HIS A 5 23.30 3.48 -22.11
CA HIS A 5 24.58 2.84 -21.82
C HIS A 5 24.91 3.06 -20.32
N PRO A 6 25.57 2.12 -19.61
CA PRO A 6 25.86 2.27 -18.17
C PRO A 6 26.57 3.59 -17.80
N ALA A 7 27.40 4.12 -18.71
CA ALA A 7 28.04 5.42 -18.57
C ALA A 7 27.03 6.59 -18.59
N ASP A 8 25.96 6.50 -19.38
CA ASP A 8 24.90 7.52 -19.47
C ASP A 8 24.05 7.53 -18.20
N GLN A 9 23.80 6.36 -17.61
CA GLN A 9 23.04 6.25 -16.35
C GLN A 9 23.81 6.85 -15.17
N ALA A 10 25.12 6.60 -15.08
CA ALA A 10 25.97 7.21 -14.06
C ALA A 10 26.03 8.74 -14.18
N ASP A 11 26.08 9.26 -15.42
CA ASP A 11 26.05 10.70 -15.68
C ASP A 11 24.71 11.35 -15.27
N ILE A 12 23.58 10.71 -15.60
CA ILE A 12 22.25 11.17 -15.20
C ILE A 12 22.12 11.23 -13.68
N LEU A 13 22.57 10.19 -12.96
CA LEU A 13 22.52 10.15 -11.50
C LEU A 13 23.39 11.23 -10.86
N ARG A 14 24.58 11.51 -11.43
CA ARG A 14 25.44 12.59 -10.97
C ARG A 14 24.77 13.96 -11.14
N ARG A 15 24.22 14.23 -12.34
CA ARG A 15 23.48 15.49 -12.62
C ARG A 15 22.26 15.65 -11.72
N ALA A 16 21.53 14.57 -11.47
CA ALA A 16 20.42 14.55 -10.53
C ALA A 16 20.86 14.92 -9.11
N ALA A 17 21.94 14.31 -8.61
CA ALA A 17 22.46 14.60 -7.28
C ALA A 17 22.94 16.06 -7.14
N GLU A 18 23.70 16.57 -8.12
CA GLU A 18 24.16 17.96 -8.15
C GLU A 18 22.97 18.95 -8.20
N ASN A 19 21.97 18.67 -9.02
CA ASN A 19 20.77 19.50 -9.14
C ASN A 19 19.97 19.51 -7.83
N GLN A 20 19.72 18.36 -7.22
CA GLN A 20 18.97 18.29 -5.96
C GLN A 20 19.75 18.93 -4.81
N ALA A 21 21.07 18.74 -4.72
CA ALA A 21 21.89 19.44 -3.71
C ALA A 21 21.74 20.96 -3.81
N ARG A 22 21.78 21.51 -5.04
CA ARG A 22 21.54 22.94 -5.29
C ARG A 22 20.12 23.37 -4.90
N LEU A 23 19.10 22.63 -5.35
CA LEU A 23 17.68 22.98 -5.09
C LEU A 23 17.33 22.92 -3.60
N THR A 24 17.89 21.96 -2.87
CA THR A 24 17.67 21.80 -1.41
C THR A 24 18.44 22.83 -0.58
N ALA A 25 19.61 23.29 -1.04
CA ALA A 25 20.33 24.39 -0.40
C ALA A 25 19.61 25.74 -0.56
N GLU A 26 18.83 25.90 -1.63
CA GLU A 26 18.13 27.13 -1.99
C GLU A 26 16.61 26.94 -2.01
N LEU A 27 16.04 26.43 -0.90
CA LEU A 27 14.59 26.24 -0.82
C LEU A 27 13.84 27.56 -1.04
N LYS A 28 12.91 27.53 -1.99
CA LYS A 28 12.02 28.67 -2.25
C LYS A 28 11.04 28.85 -1.10
N PRO A 29 10.67 30.11 -0.76
CA PRO A 29 9.64 30.36 0.24
C PRO A 29 8.26 29.85 -0.21
N ALA A 30 8.05 29.66 -1.52
CA ALA A 30 6.82 29.09 -2.05
C ALA A 30 7.01 28.37 -3.40
N TYR A 31 6.20 27.33 -3.61
CA TYR A 31 6.12 26.50 -4.82
C TYR A 31 4.72 26.58 -5.43
N ASN A 32 4.53 26.11 -6.67
CA ASN A 32 3.18 25.99 -7.23
C ASN A 32 2.40 24.92 -6.47
N PHE A 33 3.00 23.74 -6.33
CA PHE A 33 2.45 22.63 -5.56
C PHE A 33 3.44 22.14 -4.52
N ILE A 34 2.90 21.73 -3.37
CA ILE A 34 3.63 20.97 -2.36
C ILE A 34 2.97 19.60 -2.27
N VAL A 35 3.75 18.53 -2.51
CA VAL A 35 3.34 17.15 -2.31
C VAL A 35 4.00 16.63 -1.03
N CYS A 36 3.17 16.25 -0.06
CA CYS A 36 3.60 15.82 1.26
C CYS A 36 3.65 14.29 1.30
N GLY A 37 4.83 13.71 1.34
CA GLY A 37 5.09 12.26 1.32
C GLY A 37 5.54 11.78 -0.05
N ALA A 38 6.72 11.17 -0.12
CA ALA A 38 7.29 10.58 -1.32
C ALA A 38 6.92 9.10 -1.49
N GLY A 39 5.80 8.67 -0.91
CA GLY A 39 5.26 7.32 -1.06
C GLY A 39 4.77 7.02 -2.47
N SER A 40 4.05 5.91 -2.61
CA SER A 40 3.54 5.40 -3.89
C SER A 40 2.77 6.45 -4.70
N SER A 41 1.73 7.06 -4.12
CA SER A 41 0.91 8.06 -4.81
C SER A 41 1.62 9.41 -4.95
N GLY A 42 2.32 9.88 -3.91
CA GLY A 42 3.01 11.16 -3.92
C GLY A 42 4.10 11.24 -4.97
N SER A 43 4.83 10.13 -5.19
CA SER A 43 5.81 10.01 -6.27
C SER A 43 5.18 10.21 -7.65
N VAL A 44 4.01 9.62 -7.89
CA VAL A 44 3.26 9.79 -9.14
C VAL A 44 2.82 11.25 -9.33
N VAL A 45 2.19 11.84 -8.30
CA VAL A 45 1.69 13.22 -8.36
C VAL A 45 2.83 14.20 -8.66
N ALA A 46 3.92 14.13 -7.88
CA ALA A 46 5.05 15.03 -8.04
C ALA A 46 5.66 14.93 -9.46
N ARG A 47 5.86 13.70 -9.94
CA ARG A 47 6.39 13.45 -11.29
C ARG A 47 5.47 13.98 -12.39
N ARG A 48 4.16 13.77 -12.29
CA ARG A 48 3.18 14.22 -13.31
C ARG A 48 3.05 15.74 -13.35
N LEU A 49 3.08 16.41 -12.19
CA LEU A 49 3.10 17.88 -12.14
C LEU A 49 4.39 18.44 -12.72
N ALA A 50 5.53 17.81 -12.45
CA ALA A 50 6.84 18.24 -12.95
C ALA A 50 7.03 18.03 -14.47
N GLU A 51 6.11 17.34 -15.16
CA GLU A 51 6.10 17.26 -16.64
C GLU A 51 5.94 18.65 -17.28
N ASN A 52 5.23 19.56 -16.62
CA ASN A 52 5.14 20.94 -17.05
C ASN A 52 6.30 21.75 -16.44
N ALA A 53 7.27 22.14 -17.27
CA ALA A 53 8.46 22.86 -16.84
C ALA A 53 8.17 24.24 -16.20
N ALA A 54 6.99 24.83 -16.43
CA ALA A 54 6.57 26.08 -15.81
C ALA A 54 6.11 25.91 -14.35
N VAL A 55 5.86 24.67 -13.91
CA VAL A 55 5.33 24.35 -12.58
C VAL A 55 6.46 23.96 -11.64
N GLN A 56 6.59 24.69 -10.54
CA GLN A 56 7.52 24.40 -9.45
C GLN A 56 6.87 23.47 -8.43
N VAL A 57 7.45 22.28 -8.24
CA VAL A 57 6.94 21.24 -7.34
C VAL A 57 7.94 21.01 -6.21
N LEU A 58 7.44 21.05 -4.97
CA LEU A 58 8.18 20.57 -3.81
C LEU A 58 7.61 19.22 -3.38
N LEU A 59 8.46 18.19 -3.32
CA LEU A 59 8.15 16.89 -2.74
C LEU A 59 8.84 16.76 -1.38
N VAL A 60 8.06 16.57 -0.33
CA VAL A 60 8.54 16.53 1.07
C VAL A 60 8.49 15.09 1.58
N GLU A 61 9.59 14.57 2.12
CA GLU A 61 9.66 13.23 2.70
C GLU A 61 10.28 13.26 4.11
N ALA A 62 9.64 12.56 5.05
CA ALA A 62 10.08 12.51 6.44
C ALA A 62 11.27 11.57 6.64
N GLY A 63 11.36 10.49 5.87
CA GLY A 63 12.46 9.54 5.92
C GLY A 63 13.65 9.90 5.05
N GLY A 64 14.56 8.94 4.91
CA GLY A 64 15.80 9.05 4.13
C GLY A 64 15.69 8.45 2.73
N SER A 65 16.86 8.11 2.17
CA SER A 65 17.02 7.53 0.82
C SER A 65 16.52 6.09 0.70
N ASP A 66 16.21 5.66 -0.52
CA ASP A 66 15.89 4.28 -0.90
C ASP A 66 17.10 3.47 -1.42
N GLU A 67 18.32 3.98 -1.28
CA GLU A 67 19.53 3.39 -1.87
C GLU A 67 20.18 2.26 -1.03
N ALA A 68 19.61 1.92 0.12
CA ALA A 68 20.14 0.85 0.97
C ALA A 68 19.98 -0.53 0.29
N GLU A 69 20.95 -1.43 0.45
CA GLU A 69 20.86 -2.77 -0.16
C GLU A 69 19.67 -3.58 0.39
N SER A 70 19.29 -3.37 1.65
CA SER A 70 18.07 -3.96 2.24
C SER A 70 16.79 -3.53 1.51
N VAL A 71 16.79 -2.35 0.87
CA VAL A 71 15.70 -1.85 0.04
C VAL A 71 15.82 -2.39 -1.38
N LEU A 72 16.99 -2.26 -1.99
CA LEU A 72 17.17 -2.54 -3.41
C LEU A 72 17.14 -4.04 -3.74
N ASN A 73 17.59 -4.90 -2.82
CA ASN A 73 17.54 -6.34 -2.97
C ASN A 73 16.15 -6.88 -2.57
N PRO A 74 15.39 -7.48 -3.50
CA PRO A 74 14.08 -8.04 -3.20
C PRO A 74 14.07 -9.04 -2.05
N ALA A 75 15.10 -9.87 -1.90
CA ALA A 75 15.16 -10.92 -0.87
C ALA A 75 15.35 -10.38 0.55
N LEU A 76 15.84 -9.14 0.70
CA LEU A 76 16.13 -8.52 1.99
C LEU A 76 14.98 -7.65 2.52
N TRP A 77 13.84 -7.60 1.84
CA TRP A 77 12.72 -6.75 2.23
C TRP A 77 12.30 -6.87 3.72
N PRO A 78 12.26 -8.07 4.35
CA PRO A 78 11.84 -8.20 5.74
C PRO A 78 12.77 -7.47 6.72
N THR A 79 14.05 -7.29 6.37
CA THR A 79 15.04 -6.65 7.25
C THR A 79 14.87 -5.15 7.37
N ASN A 80 13.94 -4.55 6.60
CA ASN A 80 13.61 -3.12 6.74
C ASN A 80 12.57 -2.87 7.84
N LEU A 81 11.76 -3.86 8.21
CA LEU A 81 10.71 -3.71 9.22
C LEU A 81 11.34 -3.44 10.59
N GLY A 82 10.79 -2.48 11.33
CA GLY A 82 11.33 -2.05 12.64
C GLY A 82 12.65 -1.26 12.59
N THR A 83 13.14 -0.90 11.41
CA THR A 83 14.34 -0.03 11.25
C THR A 83 13.96 1.44 11.11
N GLU A 84 14.93 2.32 10.86
CA GLU A 84 14.71 3.74 10.56
C GLU A 84 13.86 4.01 9.30
N ARG A 85 13.67 2.97 8.46
CA ARG A 85 12.82 2.98 7.25
C ARG A 85 11.37 2.61 7.54
N ASP A 86 11.05 2.27 8.77
CA ASP A 86 9.70 1.98 9.24
C ASP A 86 9.27 3.11 10.19
N TRP A 87 8.02 3.56 10.07
CA TRP A 87 7.42 4.46 11.05
C TRP A 87 7.30 3.82 12.44
N GLY A 88 7.29 2.49 12.53
CA GLY A 88 7.24 1.77 13.80
C GLY A 88 5.91 1.93 14.52
N PHE A 89 4.81 2.05 13.78
CA PHE A 89 3.48 2.12 14.36
C PHE A 89 3.11 0.80 15.03
N THR A 90 2.42 0.91 16.16
CA THR A 90 1.88 -0.24 16.90
C THR A 90 0.43 0.05 17.26
N ALA A 91 -0.46 -0.90 16.99
CA ALA A 91 -1.86 -0.84 17.37
C ALA A 91 -2.03 -0.93 18.89
N GLU A 92 -3.13 -0.36 19.39
CA GLU A 92 -3.59 -0.64 20.75
C GLU A 92 -3.93 -2.13 20.93
N PRO A 93 -3.88 -2.66 22.17
CA PRO A 93 -4.32 -4.02 22.46
C PRO A 93 -5.73 -4.29 21.91
N ASN A 94 -5.85 -5.30 21.05
CA ASN A 94 -7.11 -5.65 20.42
C ASN A 94 -7.84 -6.74 21.25
N PRO A 95 -9.02 -6.46 21.83
CA PRO A 95 -9.77 -7.44 22.61
C PRO A 95 -10.26 -8.64 21.77
N HIS A 96 -10.38 -8.48 20.46
CA HIS A 96 -10.78 -9.55 19.54
C HIS A 96 -9.61 -10.45 19.12
N LEU A 97 -8.36 -10.06 19.43
CA LEU A 97 -7.14 -10.83 19.16
C LEU A 97 -6.42 -11.22 20.46
N ASN A 98 -7.17 -11.63 21.48
CA ASN A 98 -6.62 -12.06 22.78
C ASN A 98 -5.73 -11.00 23.46
N GLY A 99 -6.08 -9.71 23.29
CA GLY A 99 -5.34 -8.59 23.87
C GLY A 99 -4.01 -8.28 23.19
N ARG A 100 -3.73 -8.86 22.02
CA ARG A 100 -2.49 -8.59 21.27
C ARG A 100 -2.49 -7.18 20.69
N ALA A 101 -1.34 -6.53 20.76
CA ALA A 101 -1.02 -5.32 20.01
C ALA A 101 -0.23 -5.72 18.75
N LEU A 102 -0.66 -5.26 17.58
CA LEU A 102 -0.02 -5.62 16.32
C LEU A 102 0.94 -4.53 15.85
N PRO A 103 2.15 -4.88 15.36
CA PRO A 103 2.98 -3.95 14.61
C PRO A 103 2.30 -3.60 13.27
N MET A 104 2.23 -2.32 12.96
CA MET A 104 1.53 -1.75 11.79
C MET A 104 2.53 -1.02 10.90
N SER A 105 3.59 -1.72 10.51
CA SER A 105 4.71 -1.18 9.73
C SER A 105 4.26 -0.39 8.51
N MET A 106 4.90 0.77 8.30
CA MET A 106 4.65 1.65 7.16
C MET A 106 5.96 2.31 6.76
N GLY A 107 6.26 2.35 5.46
CA GLY A 107 7.55 2.87 4.99
C GLY A 107 7.74 4.35 5.26
N LYS A 108 8.93 4.70 5.75
CA LYS A 108 9.42 6.05 6.07
C LYS A 108 10.70 6.33 5.27
N GLY A 109 10.55 6.96 4.11
CA GLY A 109 11.65 7.22 3.18
C GLY A 109 11.15 7.37 1.75
N LEU A 110 12.06 7.71 0.84
CA LEU A 110 11.73 7.84 -0.59
C LEU A 110 11.09 6.54 -1.10
N GLY A 111 9.91 6.65 -1.73
CA GLY A 111 9.07 5.52 -2.17
C GLY A 111 8.14 4.95 -1.10
N GLY A 112 8.27 5.35 0.17
CA GLY A 112 7.41 4.93 1.28
C GLY A 112 7.27 3.41 1.35
N GLY A 113 6.03 2.91 1.46
CA GLY A 113 5.75 1.48 1.48
C GLY A 113 6.29 0.70 0.26
N SER A 114 6.35 1.31 -0.92
CA SER A 114 6.89 0.64 -2.12
C SER A 114 8.38 0.32 -2.06
N SER A 115 9.11 0.97 -1.13
CA SER A 115 10.54 0.75 -0.91
C SER A 115 10.83 -0.33 0.15
N ILE A 116 9.83 -0.80 0.91
CA ILE A 116 10.06 -1.82 1.95
C ILE A 116 9.17 -3.06 1.83
N ASN A 117 8.22 -3.09 0.88
CA ASN A 117 7.25 -4.17 0.73
C ASN A 117 7.79 -5.38 -0.07
N VAL A 118 6.92 -6.36 -0.34
CA VAL A 118 7.18 -7.58 -1.12
C VAL A 118 7.10 -7.39 -2.65
N MET A 119 7.04 -6.16 -3.17
CA MET A 119 7.06 -5.82 -4.61
C MET A 119 5.89 -6.34 -5.47
N VAL A 120 4.93 -7.05 -4.89
CA VAL A 120 3.72 -7.52 -5.59
C VAL A 120 3.00 -6.35 -6.26
N TRP A 121 2.74 -6.49 -7.56
CA TRP A 121 1.91 -5.59 -8.34
C TRP A 121 0.54 -6.25 -8.54
N ALA A 122 -0.46 -5.82 -7.78
CA ALA A 122 -1.83 -6.33 -7.85
C ALA A 122 -2.80 -5.18 -8.17
N ARG A 123 -3.54 -5.29 -9.27
CA ARG A 123 -4.39 -4.20 -9.80
C ARG A 123 -5.73 -4.00 -9.10
N GLY A 124 -6.14 -4.92 -8.24
CA GLY A 124 -7.49 -4.91 -7.66
C GLY A 124 -8.53 -5.51 -8.60
N HIS A 125 -9.59 -6.06 -8.00
CA HIS A 125 -10.66 -6.73 -8.73
C HIS A 125 -11.63 -5.70 -9.33
N ARG A 126 -12.31 -6.03 -10.44
CA ARG A 126 -13.30 -5.16 -11.09
C ARG A 126 -14.34 -4.61 -10.12
N SER A 127 -14.80 -5.43 -9.17
CA SER A 127 -15.79 -5.02 -8.16
C SER A 127 -15.32 -3.90 -7.24
N ASP A 128 -14.02 -3.70 -7.06
CA ASP A 128 -13.48 -2.62 -6.22
C ASP A 128 -13.60 -1.29 -6.93
N TRP A 129 -13.16 -1.24 -8.17
CA TRP A 129 -13.21 -0.04 -9.00
C TRP A 129 -14.64 0.41 -9.29
N GLU A 130 -15.53 -0.53 -9.60
CA GLU A 130 -16.96 -0.22 -9.75
C GLU A 130 -17.58 0.30 -8.44
N HIS A 131 -17.19 -0.26 -7.29
CA HIS A 131 -17.62 0.26 -6.00
C HIS A 131 -17.09 1.68 -5.75
N PHE A 132 -15.83 1.95 -6.07
CA PHE A 132 -15.22 3.28 -5.89
C PHE A 132 -15.89 4.34 -6.77
N ALA A 133 -16.24 3.99 -8.01
CA ALA A 133 -17.00 4.86 -8.90
C ALA A 133 -18.41 5.16 -8.33
N ALA A 134 -19.09 4.16 -7.78
CA ALA A 134 -20.41 4.33 -7.18
C ALA A 134 -20.36 5.23 -5.92
N GLU A 135 -19.39 4.99 -5.03
CA GLU A 135 -19.21 5.76 -3.79
C GLU A 135 -18.88 7.23 -4.09
N SER A 136 -17.92 7.47 -4.99
CA SER A 136 -17.48 8.82 -5.39
C SER A 136 -18.48 9.53 -6.30
N GLY A 137 -19.33 8.77 -7.01
CA GLY A 137 -20.17 9.31 -8.09
C GLY A 137 -19.38 9.72 -9.34
N ASP A 138 -18.16 9.19 -9.50
CA ASP A 138 -17.23 9.60 -10.55
C ASP A 138 -16.76 8.40 -11.36
N ALA A 139 -17.18 8.36 -12.63
CA ALA A 139 -16.88 7.27 -13.56
C ALA A 139 -15.39 7.08 -13.82
N ARG A 140 -14.54 8.09 -13.55
CA ARG A 140 -13.07 7.94 -13.69
C ARG A 140 -12.52 6.81 -12.82
N TRP A 141 -13.20 6.45 -11.73
CA TRP A 141 -12.79 5.35 -10.85
C TRP A 141 -13.31 3.98 -11.28
N ASN A 142 -14.15 3.89 -12.32
CA ASN A 142 -14.68 2.61 -12.79
C ASN A 142 -13.58 1.74 -13.39
N TYR A 143 -13.86 0.45 -13.55
CA TYR A 143 -12.83 -0.51 -13.94
C TYR A 143 -12.20 -0.19 -15.30
N GLN A 144 -13.01 0.21 -16.29
CA GLN A 144 -12.51 0.49 -17.63
C GLN A 144 -11.54 1.68 -17.65
N ASN A 145 -11.88 2.79 -16.99
CA ASN A 145 -11.02 3.96 -16.93
C ASN A 145 -9.73 3.68 -16.15
N VAL A 146 -9.83 2.89 -15.08
CA VAL A 146 -8.66 2.46 -14.30
C VAL A 146 -7.77 1.50 -15.10
N LEU A 147 -8.35 0.57 -15.86
CA LEU A 147 -7.62 -0.32 -16.75
C LEU A 147 -6.84 0.47 -17.82
N ASP A 148 -7.44 1.52 -18.39
CA ASP A 148 -6.76 2.39 -19.35
C ASP A 148 -5.58 3.15 -18.72
N ILE A 149 -5.68 3.50 -17.43
CA ILE A 149 -4.53 4.03 -16.67
C ILE A 149 -3.47 2.93 -16.50
N TYR A 150 -3.82 1.72 -16.07
CA TYR A 150 -2.86 0.62 -15.95
C TYR A 150 -2.12 0.34 -17.26
N ARG A 151 -2.84 0.30 -18.39
CA ARG A 151 -2.25 0.17 -19.73
C ARG A 151 -1.32 1.32 -20.10
N ARG A 152 -1.56 2.54 -19.60
CA ARG A 152 -0.68 3.68 -19.83
C ARG A 152 0.58 3.64 -18.96
N ILE A 153 0.46 3.22 -17.70
CA ILE A 153 1.57 3.35 -16.74
C ILE A 153 2.50 2.14 -16.72
N GLU A 154 2.03 0.98 -17.19
CA GLU A 154 2.82 -0.23 -17.17
C GLU A 154 3.79 -0.37 -18.32
N ASN A 155 4.87 -1.07 -18.01
CA ASN A 155 5.88 -1.58 -18.90
C ASN A 155 6.05 -3.07 -18.62
N TRP A 156 5.12 -3.84 -19.16
CA TRP A 156 4.96 -5.28 -18.95
C TRP A 156 5.99 -6.09 -19.73
N ARG A 157 6.54 -7.12 -19.07
CA ARG A 157 7.60 -7.99 -19.59
C ARG A 157 7.27 -9.49 -19.60
N GLY A 158 6.02 -9.86 -19.34
CA GLY A 158 5.55 -11.23 -19.52
C GLY A 158 4.86 -11.44 -20.87
N ALA A 159 4.02 -12.47 -20.95
CA ALA A 159 3.29 -12.82 -22.17
C ALA A 159 2.41 -11.64 -22.67
N PRO A 160 2.42 -11.30 -23.97
CA PRO A 160 1.64 -10.18 -24.49
C PRO A 160 0.13 -10.29 -24.18
N ASP A 161 -0.43 -9.25 -23.60
CA ASP A 161 -1.87 -9.11 -23.34
C ASP A 161 -2.28 -7.65 -23.59
N PRO A 162 -2.45 -7.23 -24.86
CA PRO A 162 -2.69 -5.83 -25.22
C PRO A 162 -4.06 -5.30 -24.75
N SER A 163 -4.99 -6.19 -24.38
CA SER A 163 -6.27 -5.85 -23.75
C SER A 163 -6.09 -5.29 -22.35
N HIS A 164 -5.13 -5.80 -21.58
CA HIS A 164 -4.96 -5.41 -20.17
C HIS A 164 -3.64 -4.71 -19.89
N ARG A 165 -2.56 -4.95 -20.64
CA ARG A 165 -1.19 -4.57 -20.28
C ARG A 165 -0.61 -3.47 -21.18
N GLY A 166 0.18 -2.60 -20.57
CA GLY A 166 1.00 -1.58 -21.25
C GLY A 166 2.45 -2.03 -21.41
N THR A 167 3.16 -1.52 -22.40
CA THR A 167 4.56 -1.90 -22.70
C THR A 167 5.56 -0.75 -22.65
N ASP A 168 5.09 0.47 -22.40
CA ASP A 168 5.88 1.70 -22.62
C ASP A 168 5.84 2.68 -21.44
N GLY A 169 5.05 2.38 -20.41
CA GLY A 169 4.91 3.25 -19.24
C GLY A 169 6.15 3.27 -18.33
N PRO A 170 6.13 4.10 -17.28
CA PRO A 170 7.24 4.20 -16.33
C PRO A 170 7.37 2.98 -15.38
N VAL A 171 6.29 2.24 -15.13
CA VAL A 171 6.28 1.16 -14.13
C VAL A 171 6.69 -0.17 -14.76
N TRP A 172 7.91 -0.62 -14.48
CA TRP A 172 8.39 -1.93 -14.91
C TRP A 172 7.68 -3.06 -14.15
N VAL A 173 7.01 -3.96 -14.87
CA VAL A 173 6.29 -5.11 -14.29
C VAL A 173 6.70 -6.39 -15.00
N GLN A 174 7.01 -7.43 -14.25
CA GLN A 174 7.32 -8.77 -14.78
C GLN A 174 6.74 -9.86 -13.87
N PRO A 175 6.46 -11.07 -14.39
CA PRO A 175 6.20 -12.21 -13.51
C PRO A 175 7.45 -12.53 -12.67
N ALA A 176 7.27 -13.19 -11.53
CA ALA A 176 8.39 -13.77 -10.76
C ALA A 176 9.26 -14.64 -11.70
N ALA A 177 10.58 -14.46 -11.64
CA ALA A 177 11.52 -15.13 -12.54
C ALA A 177 11.97 -16.46 -11.94
N ASP A 178 11.94 -17.55 -12.72
CA ASP A 178 12.23 -18.92 -12.24
C ASP A 178 11.48 -19.25 -10.93
N PRO A 179 10.13 -19.27 -10.92
CA PRO A 179 9.37 -19.48 -9.69
C PRO A 179 9.71 -20.80 -9.00
N SER A 180 9.63 -20.81 -7.67
CA SER A 180 9.85 -21.96 -6.82
C SER A 180 8.88 -23.10 -7.15
N PRO A 181 9.29 -24.37 -6.98
CA PRO A 181 8.38 -25.52 -7.09
C PRO A 181 7.12 -25.39 -6.23
N ILE A 182 7.21 -24.71 -5.08
CA ILE A 182 6.06 -24.48 -4.18
C ILE A 182 5.05 -23.51 -4.79
N ALA A 183 5.51 -22.49 -5.53
CA ALA A 183 4.63 -21.57 -6.26
C ALA A 183 3.84 -22.32 -7.34
N HIS A 184 4.51 -23.19 -8.10
CA HIS A 184 3.85 -24.06 -9.08
C HIS A 184 2.88 -25.04 -8.44
N ALA A 185 3.25 -25.66 -7.31
CA ALA A 185 2.38 -26.57 -6.57
C ALA A 185 1.08 -25.89 -6.10
N LEU A 186 1.11 -24.59 -5.77
CA LEU A 186 -0.13 -23.86 -5.45
C LEU A 186 -1.08 -23.78 -6.65
N LEU A 187 -0.57 -23.51 -7.86
CA LEU A 187 -1.41 -23.45 -9.06
C LEU A 187 -1.98 -24.83 -9.42
N ASP A 188 -1.18 -25.88 -9.27
CA ASP A 188 -1.63 -27.27 -9.49
C ASP A 188 -2.69 -27.66 -8.45
N ALA A 189 -2.46 -27.34 -7.17
CA ALA A 189 -3.45 -27.54 -6.10
C ALA A 189 -4.75 -26.78 -6.36
N ALA A 190 -4.67 -25.50 -6.76
CA ALA A 190 -5.85 -24.73 -7.15
C ALA A 190 -6.65 -25.45 -8.25
N SER A 191 -5.96 -25.97 -9.28
CA SER A 191 -6.58 -26.72 -10.37
C SER A 191 -7.22 -28.03 -9.89
N GLU A 192 -6.58 -28.77 -8.97
CA GLU A 192 -7.14 -29.99 -8.35
C GLU A 192 -8.47 -29.71 -7.62
N LEU A 193 -8.59 -28.53 -7.01
CA LEU A 193 -9.77 -28.06 -6.29
C LEU A 193 -10.81 -27.37 -7.19
N GLY A 194 -10.56 -27.28 -8.49
CA GLY A 194 -11.44 -26.61 -9.45
C GLY A 194 -11.41 -25.08 -9.39
N ILE A 195 -10.39 -24.51 -8.75
CA ILE A 195 -10.11 -23.06 -8.76
C ILE A 195 -9.34 -22.75 -10.06
N PRO A 196 -9.84 -21.84 -10.93
CA PRO A 196 -9.17 -21.54 -12.19
C PRO A 196 -7.77 -20.94 -11.99
N THR A 197 -6.84 -21.34 -12.86
CA THR A 197 -5.51 -20.73 -12.97
C THR A 197 -5.43 -19.81 -14.17
N PHE A 198 -4.54 -18.81 -14.09
CA PHE A 198 -4.36 -17.80 -15.14
C PHE A 198 -2.87 -17.51 -15.36
N ASP A 199 -2.54 -17.03 -16.56
CA ASP A 199 -1.17 -16.65 -16.92
C ASP A 199 -0.63 -15.45 -16.12
N SER A 200 -1.53 -14.61 -15.60
CA SER A 200 -1.19 -13.43 -14.79
C SER A 200 -2.33 -13.07 -13.84
N PRO A 201 -2.02 -12.58 -12.62
CA PRO A 201 -3.02 -12.11 -11.67
C PRO A 201 -3.66 -10.78 -12.07
N ASN A 202 -3.13 -10.08 -13.08
CA ASN A 202 -3.52 -8.71 -13.44
C ASN A 202 -4.30 -8.58 -14.76
N GLY A 203 -4.75 -9.70 -15.32
CA GLY A 203 -5.58 -9.76 -16.53
C GLY A 203 -7.01 -10.24 -16.23
N ARG A 204 -7.50 -11.19 -17.03
CA ARG A 204 -8.86 -11.76 -16.91
C ARG A 204 -9.24 -12.26 -15.51
N MET A 205 -8.28 -12.64 -14.68
CA MET A 205 -8.54 -13.04 -13.29
C MET A 205 -9.23 -11.93 -12.49
N MET A 206 -8.90 -10.66 -12.74
CA MET A 206 -9.50 -9.51 -12.04
C MET A 206 -10.90 -9.17 -12.55
N GLU A 207 -11.41 -9.92 -13.53
CA GLU A 207 -12.74 -9.81 -14.11
C GLU A 207 -13.61 -11.05 -13.86
N SER A 208 -13.02 -12.12 -13.33
CA SER A 208 -13.66 -13.41 -13.05
C SER A 208 -14.06 -13.54 -11.58
N GLU A 209 -14.48 -14.72 -11.13
CA GLU A 209 -14.81 -14.93 -9.71
C GLU A 209 -13.57 -14.99 -8.79
N GLY A 210 -12.36 -14.84 -9.34
CA GLY A 210 -11.08 -15.14 -8.68
C GLY A 210 -10.31 -16.27 -9.38
N GLY A 211 -9.16 -16.64 -8.82
CA GLY A 211 -8.28 -17.67 -9.33
C GLY A 211 -6.87 -17.60 -8.75
N ALA A 212 -5.95 -18.40 -9.30
CA ALA A 212 -4.55 -18.45 -8.91
C ALA A 212 -3.60 -18.15 -10.08
N ALA A 213 -2.48 -17.48 -9.82
CA ALA A 213 -1.44 -17.20 -10.81
C ALA A 213 -0.09 -16.95 -10.14
N ILE A 214 0.98 -17.06 -10.92
CA ILE A 214 2.31 -16.58 -10.53
C ILE A 214 2.25 -15.05 -10.38
N THR A 215 2.83 -14.55 -9.31
CA THR A 215 2.82 -13.14 -8.93
C THR A 215 3.54 -12.27 -9.96
N ASP A 216 2.93 -11.13 -10.30
CA ASP A 216 3.60 -10.03 -10.99
C ASP A 216 4.30 -9.11 -9.99
N MET A 217 5.52 -8.68 -10.28
CA MET A 217 6.40 -7.93 -9.37
C MET A 217 7.01 -6.69 -10.02
N LEU A 218 7.31 -5.68 -9.19
CA LEU A 218 8.13 -4.53 -9.56
C LEU A 218 9.62 -4.79 -9.29
N VAL A 219 10.20 -5.69 -10.08
CA VAL A 219 11.64 -6.01 -10.05
C VAL A 219 12.19 -5.85 -11.45
N ARG A 220 13.35 -5.20 -11.58
CA ARG A 220 14.07 -5.03 -12.84
C ARG A 220 15.56 -5.31 -12.61
N ASP A 221 16.13 -6.19 -13.42
CA ASP A 221 17.56 -6.57 -13.33
C ASP A 221 17.95 -7.03 -11.91
N GLY A 222 17.06 -7.81 -11.28
CA GLY A 222 17.24 -8.32 -9.91
C GLY A 222 17.10 -7.28 -8.79
N ARG A 223 16.77 -6.02 -9.10
CA ARG A 223 16.60 -4.94 -8.12
C ARG A 223 15.15 -4.45 -8.05
N ARG A 224 14.71 -4.07 -6.86
CA ARG A 224 13.41 -3.42 -6.62
C ARG A 224 13.25 -2.18 -7.49
N GLN A 225 12.07 -2.02 -8.08
CA GLN A 225 11.64 -0.79 -8.76
C GLN A 225 10.45 -0.16 -8.00
N SER A 226 10.73 0.56 -6.92
CA SER A 226 9.70 1.28 -6.18
C SER A 226 9.02 2.34 -7.06
N LEU A 227 7.85 2.85 -6.65
CA LEU A 227 7.20 3.90 -7.46
C LEU A 227 7.96 5.22 -7.45
N PHE A 228 8.79 5.48 -6.42
CA PHE A 228 9.72 6.61 -6.44
C PHE A 228 10.75 6.46 -7.56
N ARG A 229 11.33 5.26 -7.72
CA ARG A 229 12.30 4.97 -8.78
C ARG A 229 11.66 4.99 -10.17
N ALA A 230 10.43 4.49 -10.29
CA ALA A 230 9.70 4.51 -11.56
C ALA A 230 9.29 5.93 -11.99
N TYR A 231 8.84 6.76 -11.04
CA TYR A 231 8.28 8.08 -11.36
C TYR A 231 9.27 9.23 -11.11
N VAL A 232 9.79 9.38 -9.90
CA VAL A 232 10.52 10.58 -9.49
C VAL A 232 12.01 10.53 -9.87
N GLN A 233 12.68 9.41 -9.64
CA GLN A 233 14.13 9.29 -9.89
C GLN A 233 14.56 9.76 -11.29
N PRO A 234 13.84 9.43 -12.39
CA PRO A 234 14.20 9.87 -13.74
C PRO A 234 14.05 11.37 -13.98
N TYR A 235 13.48 12.12 -13.03
CA TYR A 235 13.19 13.56 -13.12
C TYR A 235 13.98 14.40 -12.11
N LEU A 236 14.88 13.79 -11.33
CA LEU A 236 15.65 14.50 -10.31
C LEU A 236 16.66 15.50 -10.89
N ASP A 237 17.00 15.42 -12.18
CA ASP A 237 17.83 16.40 -12.88
C ASP A 237 17.05 17.66 -13.33
N ARG A 238 15.72 17.68 -13.15
CA ARG A 238 14.88 18.80 -13.57
C ARG A 238 14.92 19.96 -12.57
N PRO A 239 15.02 21.21 -13.04
CA PRO A 239 15.16 22.38 -12.16
C PRO A 239 13.84 22.78 -11.46
N ASN A 240 12.71 22.20 -11.87
CA ASN A 240 11.37 22.53 -11.37
C ASN A 240 10.81 21.50 -10.37
N LEU A 241 11.59 20.46 -10.03
CA LEU A 241 11.24 19.47 -9.02
C LEU A 241 12.28 19.46 -7.91
N THR A 242 11.90 19.93 -6.72
CA THR A 242 12.73 19.87 -5.51
C THR A 242 12.25 18.74 -4.63
N VAL A 243 13.15 17.83 -4.24
CA VAL A 243 12.86 16.76 -3.27
C VAL A 243 13.64 17.03 -1.99
N ILE A 244 12.93 17.14 -0.86
CA ILE A 244 13.56 17.24 0.47
C ILE A 244 13.27 15.98 1.29
N THR A 245 14.31 15.44 1.92
CA THR A 245 14.24 14.28 2.83
C THR A 245 14.49 14.72 4.28
N GLY A 246 14.14 13.90 5.27
CA GLY A 246 14.28 14.26 6.67
C GLY A 246 13.43 15.48 7.07
N ALA A 247 12.31 15.69 6.39
CA ALA A 247 11.40 16.81 6.58
C ALA A 247 10.00 16.28 6.94
N THR A 248 9.56 16.49 8.19
CA THR A 248 8.26 16.01 8.66
C THR A 248 7.23 17.12 8.57
N VAL A 249 6.14 16.89 7.84
CA VAL A 249 4.98 17.79 7.81
C VAL A 249 4.23 17.65 9.13
N GLU A 250 4.10 18.75 9.88
CA GLU A 250 3.38 18.76 11.17
C GLU A 250 1.94 19.27 11.01
N ARG A 251 1.74 20.33 10.22
CA ARG A 251 0.45 21.00 10.02
C ARG A 251 0.34 21.65 8.64
N ILE A 252 -0.90 21.93 8.23
CA ILE A 252 -1.24 22.74 7.06
C ILE A 252 -1.40 24.20 7.49
N ALA A 253 -0.87 25.12 6.68
CA ALA A 253 -1.04 26.55 6.87
C ALA A 253 -2.26 27.06 6.08
N PHE A 254 -3.03 27.98 6.67
CA PHE A 254 -4.29 28.48 6.10
C PHE A 254 -4.38 30.01 6.04
N GLU A 255 -5.05 30.50 5.00
CA GLU A 255 -5.64 31.85 4.93
C GLU A 255 -7.14 31.68 4.71
N GLY A 256 -7.96 32.09 5.69
CA GLY A 256 -9.39 31.76 5.69
C GLY A 256 -9.63 30.24 5.68
N ASN A 257 -10.34 29.74 4.67
CA ASN A 257 -10.62 28.32 4.42
C ASN A 257 -9.65 27.68 3.40
N ARG A 258 -8.65 28.43 2.88
CA ARG A 258 -7.72 27.95 1.86
C ARG A 258 -6.41 27.49 2.47
N ALA A 259 -5.96 26.28 2.10
CA ALA A 259 -4.62 25.81 2.38
C ALA A 259 -3.60 26.57 1.50
N VAL A 260 -2.62 27.20 2.15
CA VAL A 260 -1.61 28.06 1.50
C VAL A 260 -0.19 27.57 1.71
N GLY A 261 0.01 26.41 2.34
CA GLY A 261 1.34 25.87 2.61
C GLY A 261 1.34 24.82 3.71
N VAL A 262 2.54 24.47 4.17
CA VAL A 262 2.76 23.50 5.24
C VAL A 262 3.81 23.98 6.23
N ASP A 263 3.61 23.61 7.49
CA ASP A 263 4.61 23.73 8.55
C ASP A 263 5.40 22.42 8.65
N LEU A 264 6.72 22.51 8.55
CA LEU A 264 7.64 21.40 8.50
C LEU A 264 8.61 21.44 9.69
N LEU A 265 8.92 20.28 10.25
CA LEU A 265 10.12 20.06 11.05
C LEU A 265 11.23 19.53 10.15
N HIS A 266 12.28 20.31 9.94
CA HIS A 266 13.42 19.94 9.10
C HIS A 266 14.73 20.42 9.73
N GLY A 267 15.72 19.53 9.86
CA GLY A 267 16.98 19.85 10.54
C GLY A 267 16.82 20.32 12.00
N GLY A 268 15.74 19.91 12.68
CA GLY A 268 15.39 20.36 14.03
C GLY A 268 14.72 21.74 14.11
N ALA A 269 14.57 22.44 12.98
CA ALA A 269 13.90 23.74 12.92
C ALA A 269 12.50 23.62 12.32
N ARG A 270 11.56 24.40 12.87
CA ARG A 270 10.22 24.56 12.30
C ARG A 270 10.24 25.63 11.23
N THR A 271 9.87 25.28 10.00
CA THR A 271 9.84 26.19 8.84
C THR A 271 8.50 26.07 8.13
N ARG A 272 7.98 27.20 7.63
CA ARG A 272 6.80 27.24 6.77
C ARG A 272 7.20 27.39 5.31
N ILE A 273 6.60 26.59 4.42
CA ILE A 273 6.74 26.74 2.97
C ILE A 273 5.36 26.91 2.33
N GLY A 274 5.23 27.91 1.46
CA GLY A 274 3.99 28.28 0.80
C GLY A 274 3.66 27.47 -0.46
N ALA A 275 2.38 27.24 -0.72
CA ALA A 275 1.84 26.69 -1.96
C ALA A 275 1.00 27.75 -2.67
N ARG A 276 1.34 28.07 -3.92
CA ARG A 276 0.61 29.08 -4.72
C ARG A 276 -0.71 28.53 -5.28
N GLN A 277 -0.74 27.23 -5.59
CA GLN A 277 -1.92 26.56 -6.14
C GLN A 277 -2.53 25.63 -5.10
N GLU A 278 -1.95 24.45 -4.85
CA GLU A 278 -2.51 23.46 -3.93
C GLU A 278 -1.43 22.71 -3.10
N VAL A 279 -1.84 22.24 -1.93
CA VAL A 279 -1.13 21.24 -1.12
C VAL A 279 -1.76 19.88 -1.37
N VAL A 280 -0.95 18.85 -1.59
CA VAL A 280 -1.38 17.46 -1.77
C VAL A 280 -0.82 16.60 -0.65
N LEU A 281 -1.67 16.02 0.18
CA LEU A 281 -1.26 15.05 1.20
C LEU A 281 -1.16 13.65 0.59
N SER A 282 0.01 13.04 0.71
CA SER A 282 0.34 11.71 0.20
C SER A 282 1.19 10.92 1.22
N MET A 283 0.89 11.10 2.51
CA MET A 283 1.69 10.60 3.63
C MET A 283 1.23 9.21 4.12
N GLY A 284 0.22 8.63 3.47
CA GLY A 284 -0.33 7.32 3.78
C GLY A 284 -1.41 7.36 4.85
N ALA A 285 -2.10 6.23 5.02
CA ALA A 285 -3.31 6.12 5.83
C ALA A 285 -3.14 6.38 7.33
N MET A 286 -1.91 6.50 7.83
CA MET A 286 -1.64 6.84 9.21
C MET A 286 -1.33 8.33 9.38
N GLN A 287 -0.36 8.85 8.60
CA GLN A 287 0.12 10.23 8.77
C GLN A 287 -0.80 11.27 8.16
N THR A 288 -1.48 10.96 7.04
CA THR A 288 -2.43 11.89 6.42
C THR A 288 -3.55 12.33 7.37
N PRO A 289 -4.33 11.42 7.99
CA PRO A 289 -5.35 11.83 8.95
C PRO A 289 -4.75 12.49 10.21
N LYS A 290 -3.54 12.09 10.64
CA LYS A 290 -2.84 12.74 11.76
C LYS A 290 -2.61 14.23 11.48
N VAL A 291 -2.05 14.57 10.32
CA VAL A 291 -1.78 15.96 9.94
C VAL A 291 -3.06 16.74 9.73
N LEU A 292 -4.11 16.14 9.15
CA LEU A 292 -5.43 16.77 9.06
C LEU A 292 -5.96 17.15 10.45
N MET A 293 -5.93 16.21 11.40
CA MET A 293 -6.40 16.46 12.75
C MET A 293 -5.57 17.55 13.46
N HIS A 294 -4.23 17.50 13.41
CA HIS A 294 -3.38 18.58 13.96
C HIS A 294 -3.55 19.94 13.27
N SER A 295 -4.14 19.94 12.07
CA SER A 295 -4.49 21.14 11.31
C SER A 295 -5.92 21.64 11.62
N GLY A 296 -6.66 20.98 12.51
CA GLY A 296 -8.03 21.34 12.88
C GLY A 296 -9.09 20.78 11.94
N ILE A 297 -8.76 19.79 11.10
CA ILE A 297 -9.70 19.12 10.19
C ILE A 297 -9.96 17.71 10.71
N GLY A 298 -11.19 17.45 11.16
CA GLY A 298 -11.57 16.14 11.68
C GLY A 298 -12.84 16.13 12.52
N ASP A 299 -13.05 15.07 13.29
CA ASP A 299 -14.17 14.96 14.22
C ASP A 299 -14.08 16.03 15.32
N GLU A 300 -15.15 16.83 15.50
CA GLU A 300 -15.12 18.00 16.38
C GLU A 300 -14.93 17.59 17.84
N ALA A 301 -15.56 16.50 18.26
CA ALA A 301 -15.42 15.98 19.62
C ALA A 301 -13.97 15.54 19.89
N GLU A 302 -13.36 14.82 18.95
CA GLU A 302 -11.97 14.37 19.05
C GLU A 302 -10.97 15.53 19.08
N LEU A 303 -11.13 16.54 18.22
CA LEU A 303 -10.24 17.70 18.18
C LEU A 303 -10.32 18.52 19.48
N ARG A 304 -11.55 18.78 19.96
CA ARG A 304 -11.76 19.50 21.22
C ARG A 304 -11.19 18.72 22.41
N ARG A 305 -11.28 17.39 22.41
CA ARG A 305 -10.75 16.51 23.47
C ARG A 305 -9.25 16.71 23.69
N VAL A 306 -8.48 16.97 22.64
CA VAL A 306 -7.03 17.21 22.71
C VAL A 306 -6.66 18.69 22.63
N GLY A 307 -7.62 19.62 22.68
CA GLY A 307 -7.36 21.06 22.70
C GLY A 307 -7.06 21.70 21.35
N ILE A 308 -7.35 21.02 20.23
CA ILE A 308 -7.14 21.58 18.89
C ILE A 308 -8.38 22.36 18.44
N PRO A 309 -8.23 23.63 18.00
CA PRO A 309 -9.33 24.40 17.42
C PRO A 309 -9.88 23.74 16.15
N VAL A 310 -11.20 23.57 16.09
CA VAL A 310 -11.88 23.01 14.92
C VAL A 310 -11.92 24.06 13.81
N ARG A 311 -11.35 23.72 12.65
CA ARG A 311 -11.47 24.48 11.40
C ARG A 311 -12.55 23.94 10.51
N GLN A 312 -12.58 22.61 10.37
CA GLN A 312 -13.52 21.93 9.49
C GLN A 312 -13.90 20.59 10.12
N HIS A 313 -15.19 20.42 10.41
CA HIS A 313 -15.70 19.17 10.91
C HIS A 313 -15.81 18.15 9.76
N LEU A 314 -15.01 17.08 9.84
CA LEU A 314 -15.07 15.90 8.97
C LEU A 314 -14.90 14.66 9.84
N PRO A 315 -16.00 14.05 10.33
CA PRO A 315 -15.93 12.94 11.28
C PRO A 315 -15.30 11.67 10.68
N GLY A 316 -15.19 11.61 9.35
CA GLY A 316 -14.47 10.55 8.63
C GLY A 316 -12.95 10.56 8.80
N VAL A 317 -12.33 11.68 9.18
CA VAL A 317 -10.86 11.75 9.32
C VAL A 317 -10.41 10.84 10.46
N GLY A 318 -9.57 9.86 10.11
CA GLY A 318 -9.06 8.85 11.02
C GLY A 318 -10.04 7.69 11.26
N ALA A 319 -11.30 7.78 10.84
CA ALA A 319 -12.26 6.67 10.93
C ALA A 319 -12.08 5.68 9.78
N ASN A 320 -12.84 4.58 9.76
CA ASN A 320 -12.88 3.62 8.63
C ASN A 320 -11.50 2.99 8.29
N LEU A 321 -10.58 2.89 9.26
CA LEU A 321 -9.30 2.21 9.04
C LEU A 321 -9.58 0.76 8.62
N GLN A 322 -9.03 0.38 7.47
CA GLN A 322 -9.12 -0.97 6.92
C GLN A 322 -7.72 -1.47 6.58
N ASP A 323 -7.53 -2.77 6.76
CA ASP A 323 -6.28 -3.49 6.49
C ASP A 323 -6.63 -4.96 6.26
N HIS A 324 -5.88 -5.66 5.41
CA HIS A 324 -6.05 -7.10 5.31
C HIS A 324 -5.47 -7.78 6.54
N VAL A 325 -6.16 -8.81 7.02
CA VAL A 325 -5.72 -9.63 8.16
C VAL A 325 -5.43 -11.05 7.69
N SER A 326 -4.26 -11.57 8.03
CA SER A 326 -3.73 -12.88 7.64
C SER A 326 -3.75 -13.88 8.80
N PHE A 327 -3.97 -15.14 8.48
CA PHE A 327 -3.97 -16.30 9.38
C PHE A 327 -3.03 -17.37 8.78
N GLY A 328 -1.73 -17.18 8.95
CA GLY A 328 -0.71 -17.96 8.24
C GLY A 328 -0.72 -19.45 8.59
N CYS A 329 -0.97 -20.32 7.61
CA CYS A 329 -0.84 -21.78 7.74
C CYS A 329 0.55 -22.22 7.26
N THR A 330 1.22 -23.15 7.94
CA THR A 330 2.63 -23.50 7.68
C THR A 330 2.84 -24.99 7.51
N TRP A 331 3.66 -25.37 6.54
CA TRP A 331 4.06 -26.74 6.23
C TRP A 331 5.58 -26.90 6.30
N GLU A 332 6.05 -28.04 6.79
CA GLU A 332 7.47 -28.40 6.80
C GLU A 332 7.88 -28.97 5.44
N TYR A 333 9.04 -28.56 4.92
CA TYR A 333 9.56 -29.13 3.68
C TYR A 333 10.06 -30.56 3.87
N ALA A 334 9.87 -31.40 2.85
CA ALA A 334 10.48 -32.73 2.79
C ALA A 334 12.02 -32.63 2.77
N GLU A 335 12.51 -31.74 1.90
CA GLU A 335 13.91 -31.35 1.75
C GLU A 335 13.99 -29.81 1.67
N PRO A 336 15.03 -29.15 2.22
CA PRO A 336 15.11 -27.69 2.22
C PRO A 336 15.04 -27.07 0.81
N ILE A 337 14.15 -26.10 0.62
CA ILE A 337 14.04 -25.30 -0.61
C ILE A 337 14.40 -23.84 -0.25
N ALA A 338 15.40 -23.29 -0.93
CA ALA A 338 15.80 -21.90 -0.73
C ALA A 338 14.77 -20.93 -1.33
N PRO A 339 14.44 -19.81 -0.64
CA PRO A 339 13.58 -18.79 -1.22
C PRO A 339 14.16 -18.17 -2.50
N ARG A 340 13.27 -17.79 -3.42
CA ARG A 340 13.56 -17.13 -4.70
C ARG A 340 12.88 -15.76 -4.76
N ASN A 341 13.41 -14.87 -5.61
CA ASN A 341 12.94 -13.48 -5.75
C ASN A 341 12.74 -12.76 -4.39
N SER A 342 11.49 -12.52 -3.97
CA SER A 342 11.13 -11.92 -2.67
C SER A 342 10.62 -12.93 -1.64
N GLY A 343 10.58 -14.22 -2.01
CA GLY A 343 10.00 -15.32 -1.25
C GLY A 343 8.47 -15.35 -1.28
N SER A 344 7.81 -14.69 -2.24
CA SER A 344 6.36 -14.68 -2.39
C SER A 344 5.94 -14.65 -3.86
N GLU A 345 5.71 -15.82 -4.46
CA GLU A 345 5.77 -15.97 -5.92
C GLU A 345 4.48 -16.47 -6.58
N ALA A 346 3.51 -16.91 -5.80
CA ALA A 346 2.16 -17.21 -6.27
C ALA A 346 1.10 -16.53 -5.39
N THR A 347 0.02 -16.10 -6.03
CA THR A 347 -1.14 -15.50 -5.36
C THR A 347 -2.42 -16.21 -5.78
N LEU A 348 -3.37 -16.24 -4.86
CA LEU A 348 -4.72 -16.73 -5.09
C LEU A 348 -5.73 -15.75 -4.49
N TYR A 349 -6.76 -15.45 -5.27
CA TYR A 349 -7.93 -14.68 -4.84
C TYR A 349 -9.14 -15.58 -4.96
N TRP A 350 -9.88 -15.76 -3.87
CA TRP A 350 -11.04 -16.64 -3.90
C TRP A 350 -12.12 -16.21 -2.92
N LYS A 351 -13.16 -17.03 -2.85
CA LYS A 351 -14.38 -16.77 -2.12
C LYS A 351 -14.44 -17.64 -0.88
N SER A 352 -14.75 -17.04 0.27
CA SER A 352 -15.08 -17.75 1.51
C SER A 352 -16.42 -18.49 1.40
N ARG A 353 -17.29 -18.03 0.51
CA ARG A 353 -18.63 -18.58 0.27
C ARG A 353 -18.96 -18.60 -1.22
N ARG A 354 -19.60 -19.67 -1.67
CA ARG A 354 -19.84 -19.92 -3.10
C ARG A 354 -20.69 -18.84 -3.77
N GLU A 355 -21.64 -18.26 -3.04
CA GLU A 355 -22.58 -17.26 -3.53
C GLU A 355 -21.99 -15.86 -3.77
N LEU A 356 -20.76 -15.61 -3.31
CA LEU A 356 -20.09 -14.34 -3.58
C LEU A 356 -19.78 -14.22 -5.08
N THR A 357 -19.89 -13.01 -5.61
CA THR A 357 -19.58 -12.70 -7.02
C THR A 357 -18.18 -12.13 -7.22
N ALA A 358 -17.48 -11.86 -6.11
CA ALA A 358 -16.12 -11.34 -6.09
C ALA A 358 -15.36 -12.00 -4.94
N PRO A 359 -14.03 -12.12 -5.05
CA PRO A 359 -13.20 -12.68 -4.00
C PRO A 359 -13.17 -11.78 -2.75
N ASP A 360 -13.34 -12.39 -1.59
CA ASP A 360 -13.20 -11.80 -0.26
C ASP A 360 -12.01 -12.38 0.51
N LEU A 361 -11.29 -13.35 -0.07
CA LEU A 361 -10.07 -13.93 0.46
C LEU A 361 -8.87 -13.63 -0.45
N LEU A 362 -7.71 -13.42 0.19
CA LEU A 362 -6.41 -13.18 -0.44
C LEU A 362 -5.41 -14.18 0.12
N PHE A 363 -4.61 -14.78 -0.75
CA PHE A 363 -3.58 -15.75 -0.43
C PHE A 363 -2.27 -15.36 -1.12
N CYS A 364 -1.18 -15.38 -0.36
CA CYS A 364 0.18 -15.26 -0.83
C CYS A 364 0.93 -16.52 -0.39
N GLN A 365 1.49 -17.25 -1.33
CA GLN A 365 2.41 -18.34 -1.02
C GLN A 365 3.75 -17.73 -0.61
N VAL A 366 4.18 -17.93 0.63
CA VAL A 366 5.46 -17.43 1.17
C VAL A 366 6.41 -18.58 1.43
N GLU A 367 7.66 -18.47 0.97
CA GLU A 367 8.62 -19.58 0.87
C GLU A 367 9.43 -19.85 2.15
N PHE A 368 9.05 -19.20 3.24
CA PHE A 368 9.62 -19.36 4.56
C PHE A 368 8.52 -19.31 5.63
N PRO A 369 8.72 -19.88 6.83
CA PRO A 369 7.74 -19.83 7.90
C PRO A 369 7.51 -18.40 8.40
N VAL A 370 6.24 -17.97 8.49
CA VAL A 370 5.85 -16.64 8.99
C VAL A 370 4.89 -16.78 10.19
N PRO A 371 5.38 -17.20 11.36
CA PRO A 371 4.56 -17.29 12.56
C PRO A 371 4.28 -15.88 13.12
N SER A 372 3.16 -15.75 13.80
CA SER A 372 2.97 -14.67 14.77
C SER A 372 3.79 -14.93 16.04
N GLU A 373 3.98 -13.89 16.87
CA GLU A 373 4.59 -14.03 18.21
C GLU A 373 3.97 -15.18 19.04
N ARG A 374 2.64 -15.33 18.98
CA ARG A 374 1.91 -16.36 19.74
C ARG A 374 1.98 -17.74 19.10
N THR A 375 1.94 -17.81 17.77
CA THR A 375 1.97 -19.10 17.06
C THR A 375 3.37 -19.68 16.96
N ALA A 376 4.43 -18.85 17.08
CA ALA A 376 5.81 -19.33 17.14
C ALA A 376 6.04 -20.36 18.28
N ALA A 377 5.32 -20.21 19.40
CA ALA A 377 5.36 -21.15 20.52
C ALA A 377 4.83 -22.55 20.20
N ARG A 378 4.17 -22.75 19.05
CA ARG A 378 3.63 -24.03 18.59
C ARG A 378 4.67 -24.90 17.87
N GLY A 379 5.89 -24.41 17.69
CA GLY A 379 6.96 -25.08 16.95
C GLY A 379 7.02 -24.59 15.51
N VAL A 380 8.03 -23.79 15.20
CA VAL A 380 8.31 -23.32 13.84
C VAL A 380 9.29 -24.30 13.20
N PRO A 381 8.97 -24.89 12.03
CA PRO A 381 9.93 -25.76 11.36
C PRO A 381 11.17 -24.95 10.94
N GLU A 382 12.34 -25.58 10.97
CA GLU A 382 13.59 -24.95 10.53
C GLU A 382 13.52 -24.57 9.03
N HIS A 383 12.89 -25.43 8.24
CA HIS A 383 12.64 -25.23 6.82
C HIS A 383 11.18 -25.56 6.49
N GLY A 384 10.49 -24.61 5.87
CA GLY A 384 9.10 -24.76 5.51
C GLY A 384 8.58 -23.55 4.76
N TRP A 385 7.30 -23.56 4.44
CA TRP A 385 6.62 -22.46 3.77
C TRP A 385 5.32 -22.12 4.49
N THR A 386 4.86 -20.88 4.32
CA THR A 386 3.60 -20.41 4.88
C THR A 386 2.66 -19.98 3.77
N MET A 387 1.44 -20.50 3.76
CA MET A 387 0.33 -19.87 3.07
C MET A 387 -0.09 -18.66 3.90
N PHE A 388 0.34 -17.47 3.47
CA PHE A 388 -0.05 -16.22 4.09
C PHE A 388 -1.40 -15.81 3.50
N ALA A 389 -2.48 -16.21 4.17
CA ALA A 389 -3.84 -16.11 3.64
C ALA A 389 -4.78 -15.43 4.62
N GLY A 390 -5.75 -14.69 4.10
CA GLY A 390 -6.52 -13.79 4.93
C GLY A 390 -7.71 -13.15 4.24
N LEU A 391 -8.28 -12.16 4.93
CA LEU A 391 -9.45 -11.43 4.45
C LEU A 391 -9.01 -10.30 3.52
N ALA A 392 -9.46 -10.36 2.26
CA ALA A 392 -9.31 -9.29 1.29
C ALA A 392 -10.39 -8.20 1.46
N GLN A 393 -11.56 -8.54 2.01
CA GLN A 393 -12.67 -7.60 2.21
C GLN A 393 -13.22 -7.68 3.65
N PRO A 394 -12.39 -7.34 4.67
CA PRO A 394 -12.82 -7.39 6.07
C PRO A 394 -13.95 -6.38 6.35
N GLN A 395 -14.89 -6.76 7.21
CA GLN A 395 -16.04 -5.96 7.64
C GLN A 395 -15.70 -5.10 8.86
N SER A 396 -14.76 -5.53 9.70
CA SER A 396 -14.25 -4.76 10.82
C SER A 396 -13.74 -3.37 10.38
N ARG A 397 -13.95 -2.35 11.22
CA ARG A 397 -13.45 -0.99 11.00
C ARG A 397 -12.70 -0.49 12.21
N GLY A 398 -11.46 -0.05 11.97
CA GLY A 398 -10.63 0.59 12.96
C GLY A 398 -10.76 2.12 12.97
N ARG A 399 -10.01 2.77 13.85
CA ARG A 399 -9.91 4.23 13.93
C ARG A 399 -8.54 4.69 14.43
N LEU A 400 -8.15 5.88 14.00
CA LEU A 400 -6.99 6.63 14.44
C LEU A 400 -7.42 7.83 15.27
N ARG A 401 -6.72 8.07 16.38
CA ARG A 401 -6.99 9.16 17.32
C ARG A 401 -5.69 9.86 17.71
N LEU A 402 -5.80 11.14 18.05
CA LEU A 402 -4.66 11.89 18.56
C LEU A 402 -4.51 11.63 20.06
N ARG A 403 -3.27 11.53 20.56
CA ARG A 403 -3.06 11.47 22.02
C ARG A 403 -3.07 12.86 22.66
N SER A 404 -2.57 13.86 21.94
CA SER A 404 -2.45 15.26 22.37
C SER A 404 -2.44 16.19 21.16
N ASP A 405 -2.28 17.49 21.40
CA ASP A 405 -2.09 18.52 20.37
C ASP A 405 -0.66 18.59 19.82
N ASP A 406 0.30 17.88 20.44
CA ASP A 406 1.70 17.80 20.00
C ASP A 406 1.83 16.92 18.75
N PRO A 407 2.24 17.48 17.59
CA PRO A 407 2.44 16.72 16.35
C PRO A 407 3.50 15.61 16.46
N ALA A 408 4.41 15.68 17.44
CA ALA A 408 5.40 14.63 17.67
C ALA A 408 4.83 13.41 18.42
N ALA A 409 3.67 13.54 19.07
CA ALA A 409 3.05 12.44 19.82
C ALA A 409 2.63 11.29 18.89
N ALA A 410 2.77 10.05 19.37
CA ALA A 410 2.32 8.87 18.65
C ALA A 410 0.79 8.86 18.48
N LEU A 411 0.30 8.25 17.40
CA LEU A 411 -1.12 7.98 17.22
C LEU A 411 -1.62 6.95 18.25
N GLN A 412 -2.90 7.06 18.59
CA GLN A 412 -3.67 5.93 19.11
C GLN A 412 -4.29 5.21 17.92
N ILE A 413 -3.99 3.92 17.75
CA ILE A 413 -4.35 3.12 16.59
C ILE A 413 -5.22 1.95 17.05
N ASP A 414 -6.54 2.07 16.87
CA ASP A 414 -7.47 0.98 17.14
C ASP A 414 -7.69 0.20 15.84
N ALA A 415 -6.91 -0.86 15.60
CA ALA A 415 -7.05 -1.67 14.37
C ALA A 415 -8.39 -2.41 14.30
N ASN A 416 -8.92 -2.82 15.46
CA ASN A 416 -10.25 -3.42 15.63
C ASN A 416 -10.53 -4.65 14.73
N MET A 417 -9.48 -5.37 14.31
CA MET A 417 -9.56 -6.58 13.49
C MET A 417 -10.37 -7.68 14.19
N LEU A 418 -11.22 -8.40 13.44
CA LEU A 418 -12.13 -9.45 13.91
C LEU A 418 -13.20 -8.97 14.91
N SER A 419 -13.52 -7.68 14.90
CA SER A 419 -14.63 -7.16 15.71
C SER A 419 -16.00 -7.50 15.11
N ASP A 420 -16.07 -7.60 13.77
CA ASP A 420 -17.28 -8.07 13.10
C ASP A 420 -17.33 -9.62 13.07
N PRO A 421 -18.44 -10.26 13.48
CA PRO A 421 -18.58 -11.72 13.44
C PRO A 421 -18.44 -12.35 12.05
N ALA A 422 -18.75 -11.60 10.98
CA ALA A 422 -18.58 -12.07 9.60
C ALA A 422 -17.10 -12.34 9.28
N ASP A 423 -16.18 -11.55 9.86
CA ASP A 423 -14.74 -11.71 9.64
C ASP A 423 -14.23 -13.03 10.23
N MET A 424 -14.69 -13.41 11.43
CA MET A 424 -14.34 -14.70 12.03
C MET A 424 -14.88 -15.87 11.20
N THR A 425 -16.08 -15.72 10.62
CA THR A 425 -16.67 -16.74 9.75
C THR A 425 -15.83 -16.93 8.48
N ALA A 426 -15.45 -15.84 7.82
CA ALA A 426 -14.61 -15.87 6.63
C ALA A 426 -13.17 -16.35 6.95
N ALA A 427 -12.64 -16.02 8.13
CA ALA A 427 -11.32 -16.45 8.58
C ALA A 427 -11.23 -17.98 8.74
N LEU A 428 -12.25 -18.59 9.33
CA LEU A 428 -12.33 -20.05 9.45
C LEU A 428 -12.39 -20.72 8.07
N ALA A 429 -13.23 -20.20 7.17
CA ALA A 429 -13.30 -20.70 5.79
C ALA A 429 -11.96 -20.55 5.05
N CYS A 430 -11.24 -19.44 5.29
CA CYS A 430 -9.92 -19.20 4.74
C CYS A 430 -8.89 -20.24 5.20
N ILE A 431 -8.85 -20.55 6.50
CA ILE A 431 -7.94 -21.58 7.03
C ILE A 431 -8.28 -22.96 6.46
N GLU A 432 -9.56 -23.34 6.40
CA GLU A 432 -9.91 -24.65 5.83
C GLU A 432 -9.52 -24.74 4.35
N LEU A 433 -9.72 -23.68 3.56
CA LEU A 433 -9.24 -23.64 2.18
C LEU A 433 -7.70 -23.70 2.10
N CYS A 434 -6.97 -23.06 3.01
CA CYS A 434 -5.51 -23.19 3.10
C CYS A 434 -5.10 -24.66 3.30
N ARG A 435 -5.78 -25.37 4.20
CA ARG A 435 -5.51 -26.78 4.47
C ARG A 435 -5.82 -27.64 3.26
N GLU A 436 -6.94 -27.40 2.58
CA GLU A 436 -7.30 -28.13 1.37
C GLU A 436 -6.25 -27.94 0.26
N LEU A 437 -5.79 -26.69 0.04
CA LEU A 437 -4.74 -26.37 -0.94
C LEU A 437 -3.39 -26.96 -0.56
N GLY A 438 -2.88 -26.67 0.65
CA GLY A 438 -1.55 -27.06 1.08
C GLY A 438 -1.37 -28.56 1.32
N ASN A 439 -2.46 -29.31 1.48
CA ASN A 439 -2.46 -30.77 1.61
C ASN A 439 -2.90 -31.49 0.31
N ALA A 440 -3.06 -30.76 -0.81
CA ALA A 440 -3.39 -31.32 -2.12
C ALA A 440 -2.29 -32.26 -2.65
N ARG A 441 -2.58 -33.01 -3.73
CA ARG A 441 -1.62 -34.01 -4.25
C ARG A 441 -0.36 -33.34 -4.77
N ALA A 442 -0.48 -32.17 -5.38
CA ALA A 442 0.63 -31.34 -5.86
C ALA A 442 1.71 -31.06 -4.81
N PHE A 443 1.36 -30.95 -3.52
CA PHE A 443 2.32 -30.64 -2.45
C PHE A 443 3.03 -31.87 -1.87
N ARG A 444 2.49 -33.08 -2.03
CA ARG A 444 3.02 -34.32 -1.43
C ARG A 444 4.51 -34.58 -1.63
N PRO A 445 5.13 -34.32 -2.82
CA PRO A 445 6.57 -34.55 -2.98
C PRO A 445 7.43 -33.46 -2.32
N LEU A 446 6.84 -32.32 -1.94
CA LEU A 446 7.56 -31.13 -1.46
C LEU A 446 7.48 -30.94 0.06
N VAL A 447 6.45 -31.48 0.72
CA VAL A 447 6.19 -31.25 2.15
C VAL A 447 6.11 -32.55 2.95
N ARG A 448 6.56 -32.52 4.21
CA ARG A 448 6.32 -33.62 5.17
C ARG A 448 4.90 -33.59 5.72
N GLY A 449 4.37 -32.39 5.93
CA GLY A 449 3.03 -32.19 6.45
C GLY A 449 2.78 -30.78 6.97
N GLU A 450 1.52 -30.52 7.32
CA GLU A 450 1.07 -29.30 7.96
C GLU A 450 1.57 -29.24 9.42
N VAL A 451 2.22 -28.14 9.79
CA VAL A 451 2.69 -27.87 11.16
C VAL A 451 1.71 -26.95 11.90
N MET A 452 1.20 -25.92 11.20
CA MET A 452 0.25 -24.96 11.76
C MET A 452 -0.89 -24.72 10.76
N PRO A 453 -2.16 -24.75 11.18
CA PRO A 453 -2.66 -24.99 12.54
C PRO A 453 -2.62 -26.46 12.99
N GLY A 454 -2.33 -27.43 12.11
CA GLY A 454 -2.35 -28.86 12.44
C GLY A 454 -3.78 -29.36 12.68
N ASP A 455 -3.98 -30.24 13.66
CA ASP A 455 -5.27 -30.90 13.92
C ASP A 455 -6.29 -30.03 14.68
N LEU A 456 -6.03 -28.73 14.89
CA LEU A 456 -6.95 -27.84 15.60
C LEU A 456 -8.28 -27.70 14.86
N ARG A 457 -9.39 -27.80 15.60
CA ARG A 457 -10.78 -27.67 15.13
C ARG A 457 -11.62 -26.91 16.17
N GLY A 458 -12.84 -26.50 15.79
CA GLY A 458 -13.81 -25.89 16.70
C GLY A 458 -13.28 -24.62 17.39
N GLU A 459 -13.52 -24.47 18.70
CA GLU A 459 -13.06 -23.30 19.46
C GLU A 459 -11.53 -23.14 19.47
N ALA A 460 -10.78 -24.25 19.50
CA ALA A 460 -9.32 -24.17 19.46
C ALA A 460 -8.81 -23.59 18.13
N LEU A 461 -9.53 -23.78 17.03
CA LEU A 461 -9.22 -23.15 15.75
C LEU A 461 -9.57 -21.66 15.74
N LYS A 462 -10.67 -21.26 16.39
CA LYS A 462 -11.00 -19.83 16.55
C LYS A 462 -9.95 -19.11 17.38
N ASP A 463 -9.45 -19.73 18.45
CA ASP A 463 -8.35 -19.16 19.23
C ASP A 463 -7.06 -19.09 18.42
N TYR A 464 -6.78 -20.09 17.58
CA TYR A 464 -5.68 -20.01 16.63
C TYR A 464 -5.85 -18.85 15.63
N VAL A 465 -7.05 -18.59 15.11
CA VAL A 465 -7.33 -17.43 14.24
C VAL A 465 -6.92 -16.12 14.96
N ARG A 466 -7.32 -15.96 16.22
CA ARG A 466 -6.96 -14.77 17.03
C ARG A 466 -5.46 -14.65 17.27
N ASP A 467 -4.81 -15.77 17.57
CA ASP A 467 -3.37 -15.82 17.85
C ASP A 467 -2.50 -15.72 16.59
N SER A 468 -2.99 -16.17 15.43
CA SER A 468 -2.28 -16.11 14.14
C SER A 468 -2.47 -14.79 13.42
N ALA A 469 -3.55 -14.06 13.71
CA ALA A 469 -3.87 -12.79 13.07
C ALA A 469 -2.67 -11.83 13.03
N VAL A 470 -2.28 -11.43 11.82
CA VAL A 470 -1.28 -10.39 11.55
C VAL A 470 -1.73 -9.54 10.37
N THR A 471 -1.13 -8.35 10.24
CA THR A 471 -1.42 -7.42 9.14
C THR A 471 -0.71 -7.85 7.84
N TYR A 472 -1.29 -7.51 6.69
CA TYR A 472 -0.58 -7.50 5.39
C TYR A 472 0.21 -6.20 5.15
N TRP A 473 0.14 -5.26 6.08
CA TRP A 473 0.61 -3.88 5.98
C TRP A 473 -0.09 -3.07 4.89
N HIS A 474 -1.41 -3.23 4.78
CA HIS A 474 -2.27 -2.58 3.80
C HIS A 474 -3.22 -1.56 4.46
N GLN A 475 -2.72 -0.80 5.43
CA GLN A 475 -3.54 0.21 6.10
C GLN A 475 -4.03 1.28 5.13
N THR A 476 -5.34 1.46 5.06
CA THR A 476 -6.05 2.30 4.08
C THR A 476 -7.32 2.92 4.66
N CYS A 477 -8.01 3.73 3.84
CA CYS A 477 -9.40 4.14 4.02
C CYS A 477 -9.70 5.18 5.13
N THR A 478 -8.67 5.73 5.76
CA THR A 478 -8.79 6.65 6.91
C THR A 478 -9.18 8.09 6.58
N ALA A 479 -9.32 8.41 5.30
CA ALA A 479 -9.80 9.70 4.81
C ALA A 479 -10.61 9.48 3.52
N LYS A 480 -11.57 8.55 3.58
CA LYS A 480 -12.22 7.98 2.39
C LYS A 480 -12.83 9.02 1.46
N MET A 481 -12.77 8.77 0.16
CA MET A 481 -13.57 9.46 -0.83
C MET A 481 -15.03 8.99 -0.76
N GLY A 482 -15.94 9.85 -1.20
CA GLY A 482 -17.35 9.50 -1.32
C GLY A 482 -18.27 10.70 -1.24
N ARG A 483 -19.56 10.44 -1.02
CA ARG A 483 -20.63 11.46 -0.97
C ARG A 483 -21.47 11.40 0.30
N ASP A 484 -21.11 10.55 1.25
CA ASP A 484 -21.81 10.43 2.54
C ASP A 484 -21.21 11.36 3.61
N SER A 485 -21.81 11.39 4.80
CA SER A 485 -21.36 12.21 5.93
C SER A 485 -19.99 11.79 6.51
N MET A 486 -19.47 10.63 6.13
CA MET A 486 -18.17 10.12 6.56
C MET A 486 -17.08 10.33 5.50
N SER A 487 -17.43 10.92 4.36
CA SER A 487 -16.49 11.17 3.26
C SER A 487 -15.64 12.39 3.56
N VAL A 488 -14.32 12.25 3.40
CA VAL A 488 -13.34 13.32 3.65
C VAL A 488 -12.97 14.05 2.37
N VAL A 489 -12.97 13.33 1.24
CA VAL A 489 -12.70 13.91 -0.08
C VAL A 489 -13.78 13.59 -1.11
N ASP A 490 -13.90 14.43 -2.14
CA ASP A 490 -14.75 14.14 -3.29
C ASP A 490 -14.09 13.20 -4.31
N GLY A 491 -14.78 12.87 -5.41
CA GLY A 491 -14.23 12.03 -6.49
C GLY A 491 -13.03 12.63 -7.23
N SER A 492 -12.77 13.94 -7.06
CA SER A 492 -11.55 14.62 -7.53
C SER A 492 -10.49 14.76 -6.44
N LEU A 493 -10.67 14.06 -5.31
CA LEU A 493 -9.75 14.01 -4.18
C LEU A 493 -9.55 15.34 -3.43
N ARG A 494 -10.49 16.29 -3.59
CA ARG A 494 -10.49 17.56 -2.84
C ARG A 494 -11.07 17.36 -1.45
N VAL A 495 -10.41 17.92 -0.43
CA VAL A 495 -10.91 17.88 0.94
C VAL A 495 -12.17 18.73 1.07
N TYR A 496 -13.25 18.14 1.57
CA TYR A 496 -14.51 18.87 1.73
C TYR A 496 -14.36 20.07 2.68
N GLY A 497 -14.89 21.23 2.27
CA GLY A 497 -14.85 22.46 3.06
C GLY A 497 -13.50 23.18 3.10
N VAL A 498 -12.47 22.68 2.41
CA VAL A 498 -11.13 23.28 2.41
C VAL A 498 -10.66 23.53 0.98
N GLU A 499 -10.33 24.78 0.67
CA GLU A 499 -9.81 25.15 -0.65
C GLU A 499 -8.32 24.86 -0.76
N GLY A 500 -7.86 24.48 -1.95
CA GLY A 500 -6.43 24.28 -2.22
C GLY A 500 -5.78 23.08 -1.51
N LEU A 501 -6.58 22.11 -1.05
CA LEU A 501 -6.10 20.91 -0.37
C LEU A 501 -6.66 19.63 -0.99
N ARG A 502 -5.78 18.69 -1.31
CA ARG A 502 -6.14 17.34 -1.76
C ARG A 502 -5.46 16.26 -0.94
N ILE A 503 -6.02 15.05 -1.02
CA ILE A 503 -5.39 13.84 -0.50
C ILE A 503 -5.20 12.86 -1.65
N ALA A 504 -3.99 12.39 -1.86
CA ALA A 504 -3.65 11.41 -2.87
C ALA A 504 -2.76 10.33 -2.23
N ASP A 505 -3.37 9.42 -1.49
CA ASP A 505 -2.77 8.17 -1.01
C ASP A 505 -3.86 7.16 -0.62
N GLY A 506 -3.48 5.97 -0.16
CA GLY A 506 -4.41 4.90 0.19
C GLY A 506 -5.44 5.23 1.28
N SER A 507 -5.32 6.37 2.00
CA SER A 507 -6.36 6.84 2.93
C SER A 507 -7.68 7.16 2.24
N VAL A 508 -7.66 7.51 0.94
CA VAL A 508 -8.86 7.93 0.21
C VAL A 508 -9.73 6.78 -0.28
N LEU A 509 -9.27 5.53 -0.15
CA LEU A 509 -10.06 4.38 -0.57
C LEU A 509 -11.36 4.27 0.26
N PRO A 510 -12.55 4.07 -0.35
CA PRO A 510 -13.80 3.80 0.38
C PRO A 510 -13.73 2.50 1.18
N ARG A 511 -13.14 1.48 0.55
CA ARG A 511 -12.76 0.20 1.16
C ARG A 511 -11.43 -0.26 0.58
N VAL A 512 -10.74 -1.14 1.30
CA VAL A 512 -9.50 -1.72 0.80
C VAL A 512 -9.78 -2.52 -0.48
N THR A 513 -8.86 -2.44 -1.45
CA THR A 513 -8.96 -3.21 -2.69
C THR A 513 -8.69 -4.68 -2.44
N THR A 514 -9.30 -5.57 -3.21
CA THR A 514 -8.91 -6.97 -3.26
C THR A 514 -7.45 -7.07 -3.73
N GLY A 515 -6.56 -7.47 -2.83
CA GLY A 515 -5.11 -7.57 -3.12
C GLY A 515 -4.28 -6.37 -2.70
N ASN A 516 -2.99 -6.40 -3.04
CA ASN A 516 -2.01 -5.44 -2.51
C ASN A 516 -2.28 -4.00 -2.96
N THR A 517 -2.02 -3.04 -2.08
CA THR A 517 -2.49 -1.65 -2.24
C THR A 517 -1.52 -0.74 -3.00
N GLN A 518 -0.33 -1.21 -3.38
CA GLN A 518 0.66 -0.40 -4.11
C GLN A 518 0.15 0.05 -5.47
N ALA A 519 -0.41 -0.84 -6.28
CA ALA A 519 -0.89 -0.50 -7.61
C ALA A 519 -2.13 0.42 -7.53
N PRO A 520 -3.11 0.18 -6.63
CA PRO A 520 -4.19 1.13 -6.40
C PRO A 520 -3.71 2.53 -5.99
N CYS A 521 -2.65 2.62 -5.18
CA CYS A 521 -2.03 3.91 -4.85
C CYS A 521 -1.44 4.62 -6.08
N ALA A 522 -0.90 3.89 -7.05
CA ALA A 522 -0.46 4.50 -8.31
C ALA A 522 -1.64 5.14 -9.07
N ILE A 523 -2.79 4.45 -9.12
CA ILE A 523 -4.02 4.96 -9.74
C ILE A 523 -4.51 6.23 -9.06
N ILE A 524 -4.52 6.25 -7.72
CA ILE A 524 -4.86 7.45 -6.95
C ILE A 524 -3.95 8.63 -7.34
N GLY A 525 -2.64 8.39 -7.46
CA GLY A 525 -1.69 9.42 -7.89
C GLY A 525 -1.91 9.92 -9.32
N GLU A 526 -2.21 9.03 -10.27
CA GLU A 526 -2.54 9.38 -11.66
C GLU A 526 -3.83 10.21 -11.74
N GLN A 527 -4.86 9.83 -10.99
CA GLN A 527 -6.15 10.56 -10.95
C GLN A 527 -6.01 11.94 -10.28
N ALA A 528 -5.24 12.02 -9.19
CA ALA A 528 -4.93 13.28 -8.53
C ALA A 528 -4.21 14.23 -9.49
N ALA A 529 -3.17 13.73 -10.18
CA ALA A 529 -2.42 14.52 -11.15
C ALA A 529 -3.30 14.99 -12.32
N ALA A 530 -4.12 14.11 -12.90
CA ALA A 530 -5.05 14.48 -13.96
C ALA A 530 -6.04 15.57 -13.50
N SER A 531 -6.57 15.45 -12.29
CA SER A 531 -7.50 16.43 -11.71
C SER A 531 -6.84 17.77 -11.43
N LEU A 532 -5.59 17.78 -10.95
CA LEU A 532 -4.81 19.00 -10.72
C LEU A 532 -4.50 19.70 -12.03
N ARG A 533 -4.06 18.96 -13.05
CA ARG A 533 -3.77 19.52 -14.37
C ARG A 533 -4.99 20.13 -15.03
N ALA A 534 -6.15 19.46 -14.94
CA ALA A 534 -7.41 20.00 -15.44
C ALA A 534 -7.83 21.27 -14.69
N ALA A 535 -7.74 21.28 -13.35
CA ALA A 535 -8.14 22.42 -12.53
C ALA A 535 -7.26 23.67 -12.72
N HIS A 536 -5.97 23.49 -13.01
CA HIS A 536 -5.00 24.57 -13.16
C HIS A 536 -4.54 24.81 -14.61
N GLN A 537 -5.16 24.15 -15.59
CA GLN A 537 -4.88 24.29 -17.02
C GLN A 537 -3.41 24.02 -17.39
N LEU A 538 -2.86 22.88 -16.93
CA LEU A 538 -1.42 22.53 -17.01
C LEU A 538 -1.01 21.51 -18.07
#